data_AF-A0A2M7NDS7-F1
#
_entry.id   AF-A0A2M7NDS7-F1
#
_cell.length_a   1.000
_cell.length_b   1.000
_cell.length_c   1.000
_cell.angle_alpha   90.00
_cell.angle_beta   90.00
_cell.angle_gamma   90.00
#
_symmetry.space_group_name_H-M   'P 1'
#
loop_
_entity.id
_entity.type
_entity.pdbx_description
1 polymer ?
#
loop_
_entity_poly.entity_id
_entity_poly.type
_entity_poly.pdbx_seq_one_letter_code
_entity_poly.pdbx_strand_id
1 'polypeptide(L)'
;MLFKKIITAFVRQTDTNDGIDIRFGRYSDAHKTLEKYDSWARSTGFFEQKNYLQAYLEFFNYLLDDDESNLSYDTVQINEKGNLTDFKIDFTLQQGSKIVRGFANSEEFVGEVKLVKVKDNLHVALGRRLMEMNYNLLYSGFSLDENGVIWIRFTTNTVDSFAGKLYNGLREIATRSDAQDDLLLNEFTNQLESIDDKHIEFLSEDHQQVKLRFLKKWIKETLEEVKKLNAEHLASAISYMLLTLLYRIDYLLTPEGTITAMLEDIHKVVFYDQNRLPVQRNAYAIKEFEKIAALSDEELLPNFYETKSTFGIAKPAYEKEIKEIIEKQLQAAAWFDKNEQQEFTPFVFEYIAGYCLFNYGLPRPTKEFLHLYFQIVYADFFKALGAKHTFSDTENEKSEKEIILNKSLITKRIDFILETWEEMYPNLTKKNLKISYKDFTKFSFDYFSFVKELKMS
;
A
#
# COMPACT_ATOMS: atom_id res chain seq x y z
N MET A 1 16.03 -27.20 4.69
CA MET A 1 15.15 -27.59 5.83
C MET A 1 15.57 -27.00 7.18
N LEU A 2 16.81 -26.52 7.39
CA LEU A 2 17.23 -25.93 8.68
C LEU A 2 16.77 -24.46 8.90
N PHE A 3 16.46 -23.71 7.83
CA PHE A 3 16.12 -22.27 7.91
C PHE A 3 14.62 -21.94 8.02
N LYS A 4 13.71 -22.91 7.78
CA LYS A 4 12.27 -22.71 8.03
C LYS A 4 11.95 -22.37 9.50
N LYS A 5 12.89 -22.64 10.41
CA LYS A 5 12.80 -22.28 11.83
C LYS A 5 13.28 -20.87 12.16
N ILE A 6 13.87 -20.11 11.24
CA ILE A 6 14.41 -18.78 11.57
C ILE A 6 13.41 -17.68 11.19
N ILE A 7 12.72 -17.78 10.05
CA ILE A 7 11.73 -16.77 9.64
C ILE A 7 10.41 -16.94 10.41
N THR A 8 9.93 -18.17 10.58
CA THR A 8 8.79 -18.46 11.47
C THR A 8 9.08 -18.20 12.96
N ALA A 9 10.33 -17.93 13.33
CA ALA A 9 10.74 -17.62 14.70
C ALA A 9 11.09 -16.14 14.95
N PHE A 10 10.94 -15.26 13.95
CA PHE A 10 11.13 -13.82 14.12
C PHE A 10 9.84 -13.02 14.28
N VAL A 11 8.70 -13.70 14.44
CA VAL A 11 7.63 -13.18 15.28
C VAL A 11 7.93 -13.66 16.69
N ARG A 12 8.79 -12.94 17.42
CA ARG A 12 8.66 -12.96 18.88
C ARG A 12 7.24 -12.50 19.15
N GLN A 13 6.33 -13.42 19.47
CA GLN A 13 5.04 -13.05 20.04
C GLN A 13 5.35 -12.27 21.33
N THR A 14 5.25 -10.95 21.25
CA THR A 14 5.28 -10.10 22.42
C THR A 14 3.87 -9.90 22.94
N ASP A 15 3.75 -9.58 24.22
CA ASP A 15 2.53 -9.09 24.87
C ASP A 15 2.06 -7.71 24.31
N THR A 16 2.55 -7.31 23.13
CA THR A 16 2.20 -6.05 22.43
C THR A 16 1.76 -6.28 20.99
N ASN A 17 1.72 -7.53 20.50
CA ASN A 17 1.06 -7.85 19.23
C ASN A 17 -0.45 -7.71 19.43
N ASP A 18 -1.12 -6.93 18.58
CA ASP A 18 -2.56 -6.70 18.68
C ASP A 18 -3.36 -7.95 18.32
N GLY A 19 -2.76 -8.89 17.57
CA GLY A 19 -3.39 -10.14 17.16
C GLY A 19 -4.46 -9.97 16.10
N ILE A 20 -4.47 -8.83 15.39
CA ILE A 20 -5.36 -8.57 14.26
C ILE A 20 -4.74 -9.20 13.01
N ASP A 21 -5.48 -10.12 12.40
CA ASP A 21 -5.07 -10.78 11.15
C ASP A 21 -5.74 -10.07 9.96
N ILE A 22 -5.34 -8.81 9.74
CA ILE A 22 -5.80 -7.95 8.64
C ILE A 22 -4.62 -7.13 8.14
N ARG A 23 -4.52 -6.97 6.82
CA ARG A 23 -3.56 -6.08 6.19
C ARG A 23 -3.94 -4.60 6.36
N PHE A 24 -2.97 -3.77 6.76
CA PHE A 24 -3.09 -2.31 6.74
C PHE A 24 -2.19 -1.64 5.69
N GLY A 25 -2.81 -0.75 4.93
CA GLY A 25 -2.17 0.07 3.92
C GLY A 25 -1.73 -0.70 2.68
N ARG A 26 -1.25 0.08 1.71
CA ARG A 26 -0.81 -0.41 0.40
C ARG A 26 0.42 -1.30 0.52
N TYR A 27 0.55 -2.26 -0.42
CA TYR A 27 1.74 -3.08 -0.55
C TYR A 27 2.96 -2.27 -0.98
N SER A 28 4.15 -2.66 -0.51
CA SER A 28 5.42 -2.09 -0.95
C SER A 28 6.51 -3.15 -0.92
N ASP A 29 7.16 -3.35 -2.05
CA ASP A 29 8.36 -4.20 -2.22
C ASP A 29 9.68 -3.40 -2.19
N ALA A 30 9.62 -2.10 -1.86
CA ALA A 30 10.77 -1.20 -1.88
C ALA A 30 11.95 -1.65 -0.98
N HIS A 31 11.65 -2.36 0.12
CA HIS A 31 12.64 -2.87 1.05
C HIS A 31 12.38 -4.35 1.31
N LYS A 32 13.29 -5.20 0.85
CA LYS A 32 13.26 -6.66 1.06
C LYS A 32 14.30 -7.07 2.10
N THR A 33 14.24 -8.32 2.55
CA THR A 33 15.23 -8.87 3.50
C THR A 33 16.59 -9.05 2.83
N LEU A 34 17.65 -9.18 3.64
CA LEU A 34 19.01 -9.45 3.14
C LEU A 34 19.06 -10.70 2.27
N GLU A 35 18.39 -11.78 2.67
CA GLU A 35 18.32 -13.03 1.89
C GLU A 35 17.69 -12.83 0.50
N LYS A 36 16.69 -11.95 0.38
CA LYS A 36 16.09 -11.64 -0.92
C LYS A 36 17.09 -10.86 -1.78
N TYR A 37 17.80 -9.87 -1.23
CA TYR A 37 18.87 -9.19 -1.97
C TYR A 37 19.99 -10.15 -2.39
N ASP A 38 20.34 -11.13 -1.55
CA ASP A 38 21.30 -12.17 -1.91
C ASP A 38 20.75 -13.06 -3.04
N SER A 39 19.45 -13.37 -3.03
CA SER A 39 18.79 -14.09 -4.13
C SER A 39 18.88 -13.33 -5.46
N TRP A 40 18.73 -12.00 -5.44
CA TRP A 40 18.94 -11.18 -6.63
C TRP A 40 20.39 -11.28 -7.15
N ALA A 41 21.38 -11.23 -6.25
CA ALA A 41 22.79 -11.36 -6.60
C ALA A 41 23.08 -12.76 -7.17
N ARG A 42 22.56 -13.83 -6.57
CA ARG A 42 22.68 -15.21 -7.07
C ARG A 42 22.02 -15.39 -8.43
N SER A 43 20.83 -14.82 -8.62
CA SER A 43 20.13 -14.83 -9.91
C SER A 43 21.00 -14.22 -11.02
N THR A 44 21.60 -13.05 -10.74
CA THR A 44 22.53 -12.38 -11.67
C THR A 44 23.75 -13.27 -11.97
N GLY A 45 24.38 -13.84 -10.94
CA GLY A 45 25.56 -14.70 -11.12
C GLY A 45 25.26 -15.98 -11.91
N PHE A 46 24.12 -16.63 -11.68
CA PHE A 46 23.70 -17.80 -12.47
C PHE A 46 23.38 -17.44 -13.93
N PHE A 47 22.80 -16.26 -14.16
CA PHE A 47 22.50 -15.78 -15.51
C PHE A 47 23.79 -15.56 -16.32
N GLU A 48 24.82 -14.94 -15.72
CA GLU A 48 26.13 -14.75 -16.35
C GLU A 48 26.81 -16.08 -16.72
N GLN A 49 26.56 -17.12 -15.92
CA GLN A 49 27.04 -18.49 -16.16
C GLN A 49 26.17 -19.27 -17.17
N LYS A 50 25.12 -18.65 -17.72
CA LYS A 50 24.10 -19.27 -18.59
C LYS A 50 23.34 -20.42 -17.92
N ASN A 51 23.31 -20.45 -16.59
CA ASN A 51 22.48 -21.37 -15.82
C ASN A 51 21.09 -20.77 -15.60
N TYR A 52 20.31 -20.71 -16.69
CA TYR A 52 19.04 -19.97 -16.72
C TYR A 52 17.99 -20.49 -15.75
N LEU A 53 17.90 -21.82 -15.58
CA LEU A 53 16.98 -22.43 -14.61
C LEU A 53 17.23 -21.89 -13.19
N GLN A 54 18.48 -21.94 -12.72
CA GLN A 54 18.83 -21.43 -11.39
C GLN A 54 18.69 -19.92 -11.30
N ALA A 55 19.01 -19.19 -12.37
CA ALA A 55 18.80 -17.75 -12.43
C ALA A 55 17.33 -17.38 -12.20
N TYR A 56 16.40 -18.11 -12.82
CA TYR A 56 14.95 -17.88 -12.66
C TYR A 56 14.44 -18.29 -11.29
N LEU A 57 14.89 -19.41 -10.74
CA LEU A 57 14.48 -19.84 -9.38
C LEU A 57 14.89 -18.82 -8.31
N GLU A 58 16.11 -18.28 -8.40
CA GLU A 58 16.57 -17.23 -7.49
C GLU A 58 15.85 -15.89 -7.73
N PHE A 59 15.49 -15.58 -8.98
CA PHE A 59 14.67 -14.42 -9.31
C PHE A 59 13.26 -14.53 -8.73
N PHE A 60 12.62 -15.69 -8.85
CA PHE A 60 11.32 -15.96 -8.23
C PHE A 60 11.41 -15.93 -6.71
N ASN A 61 12.49 -16.43 -6.11
CA ASN A 61 12.71 -16.31 -4.67
C ASN A 61 12.83 -14.83 -4.24
N TYR A 62 13.47 -13.97 -5.03
CA TYR A 62 13.50 -12.53 -4.78
C TYR A 62 12.11 -11.88 -4.82
N LEU A 63 11.27 -12.26 -5.79
CA LEU A 63 9.91 -11.73 -5.92
C LEU A 63 8.97 -12.22 -4.83
N LEU A 64 9.09 -13.48 -4.43
CA LEU A 64 8.24 -14.11 -3.43
C LEU A 64 8.26 -13.31 -2.12
N ASP A 65 7.08 -12.95 -1.66
CA ASP A 65 6.83 -12.42 -0.33
C ASP A 65 6.13 -13.51 0.48
N ASP A 66 6.83 -14.06 1.48
CA ASP A 66 6.36 -15.23 2.23
C ASP A 66 5.08 -14.91 3.03
N ASP A 67 4.88 -13.64 3.42
CA ASP A 67 3.69 -13.18 4.14
C ASP A 67 2.48 -13.04 3.19
N GLU A 68 2.72 -12.69 1.93
CA GLU A 68 1.64 -12.50 0.94
C GLU A 68 1.29 -13.81 0.20
N SER A 69 2.22 -14.77 0.14
CA SER A 69 2.10 -15.95 -0.74
C SER A 69 1.74 -15.55 -2.18
N ASN A 70 2.32 -14.44 -2.64
CA ASN A 70 1.94 -13.72 -3.86
C ASN A 70 2.39 -14.39 -5.17
N LEU A 71 3.32 -15.34 -5.08
CA LEU A 71 3.91 -16.03 -6.22
C LEU A 71 3.85 -17.54 -6.00
N SER A 72 3.32 -18.25 -6.97
CA SER A 72 3.42 -19.71 -7.06
C SER A 72 4.06 -20.08 -8.38
N TYR A 73 4.96 -21.04 -8.37
CA TYR A 73 5.51 -21.62 -9.60
C TYR A 73 5.70 -23.11 -9.41
N ASP A 74 5.45 -23.84 -10.48
CA ASP A 74 5.76 -25.26 -10.57
C ASP A 74 7.05 -25.42 -11.36
N THR A 75 8.02 -26.14 -10.80
CA THR A 75 9.21 -26.57 -11.53
C THR A 75 8.80 -27.75 -12.42
N VAL A 76 8.78 -27.58 -13.74
CA VAL A 76 8.19 -28.56 -14.66
C VAL A 76 9.24 -29.18 -15.61
N GLN A 77 9.26 -30.52 -15.57
CA GLN A 77 9.78 -31.50 -16.53
C GLN A 77 11.14 -31.19 -17.19
N ILE A 78 12.17 -31.87 -16.70
CA ILE A 78 13.44 -32.02 -17.40
C ILE A 78 13.26 -33.16 -18.41
N ASN A 79 13.41 -32.88 -19.72
CA ASN A 79 13.45 -33.95 -20.72
C ASN A 79 14.71 -34.82 -20.49
N GLU A 80 14.53 -36.13 -20.28
CA GLU A 80 15.60 -37.11 -19.94
C GLU A 80 16.62 -37.39 -21.08
N LYS A 81 16.98 -36.39 -21.89
CA LYS A 81 18.04 -36.50 -22.91
C LYS A 81 19.43 -36.09 -22.39
N GLY A 82 19.69 -36.27 -21.10
CA GLY A 82 21.04 -36.21 -20.51
C GLY A 82 21.76 -34.86 -20.54
N ASN A 83 21.20 -33.83 -21.18
CA ASN A 83 21.71 -32.47 -21.17
C ASN A 83 20.80 -31.58 -20.31
N LEU A 84 21.41 -30.88 -19.35
CA LEU A 84 20.80 -30.00 -18.36
C LEU A 84 20.06 -28.76 -18.93
N THR A 85 19.71 -28.75 -20.22
CA THR A 85 19.45 -27.53 -21.01
C THR A 85 17.99 -27.29 -21.39
N ASP A 86 17.05 -28.15 -21.00
CA ASP A 86 15.63 -27.96 -21.33
C ASP A 86 14.76 -28.09 -20.06
N PHE A 87 14.02 -27.03 -19.76
CA PHE A 87 13.18 -26.91 -18.57
C PHE A 87 11.95 -26.07 -18.90
N LYS A 88 10.88 -26.24 -18.13
CA LYS A 88 9.75 -25.31 -18.14
C LYS A 88 9.40 -24.94 -16.69
N ILE A 89 9.17 -23.66 -16.44
CA ILE A 89 8.61 -23.18 -15.17
C ILE A 89 7.30 -22.53 -15.52
N ASP A 90 6.19 -23.07 -15.04
CA ASP A 90 4.89 -22.39 -15.11
C ASP A 90 4.71 -21.59 -13.82
N PHE A 91 4.40 -20.30 -13.94
CA PHE A 91 4.27 -19.42 -12.78
C PHE A 91 2.99 -18.61 -12.81
N THR A 92 2.58 -18.20 -11.61
CA THR A 92 1.43 -17.35 -11.36
C THR A 92 1.78 -16.34 -10.28
N LEU A 93 1.53 -15.06 -10.56
CA LEU A 93 1.87 -13.93 -9.70
C LEU A 93 0.63 -13.06 -9.50
N GLN A 94 0.32 -12.70 -8.26
CA GLN A 94 -0.86 -11.91 -7.91
C GLN A 94 -0.52 -10.42 -7.76
N GLN A 95 -1.34 -9.57 -8.36
CA GLN A 95 -1.24 -8.12 -8.25
C GLN A 95 -2.63 -7.51 -8.16
N GLY A 96 -3.02 -7.10 -6.96
CA GLY A 96 -4.32 -6.47 -6.74
C GLY A 96 -5.46 -7.41 -7.14
N SER A 97 -6.31 -6.92 -8.04
CA SER A 97 -7.41 -7.64 -8.64
C SER A 97 -7.00 -8.55 -9.81
N LYS A 98 -5.71 -8.62 -10.17
CA LYS A 98 -5.24 -9.38 -11.34
C LYS A 98 -4.26 -10.48 -11.00
N ILE A 99 -4.18 -11.43 -11.93
CA ILE A 99 -3.19 -12.50 -11.87
C ILE A 99 -2.39 -12.54 -13.17
N VAL A 100 -1.09 -12.38 -13.04
CA VAL A 100 -0.12 -12.64 -14.11
C VAL A 100 0.09 -14.14 -14.18
N ARG A 101 -0.07 -14.71 -15.38
CA ARG A 101 0.28 -16.09 -15.70
C ARG A 101 1.43 -16.09 -16.68
N GLY A 102 2.26 -17.11 -16.63
CA GLY A 102 3.37 -17.16 -17.54
C GLY A 102 4.18 -18.43 -17.44
N PHE A 103 5.20 -18.49 -18.29
CA PHE A 103 6.19 -19.55 -18.23
C PHE A 103 7.58 -19.04 -18.57
N ALA A 104 8.59 -19.80 -18.14
CA ALA A 104 9.98 -19.60 -18.49
C ALA A 104 10.59 -20.93 -18.95
N ASN A 105 11.36 -20.92 -20.04
CA ASN A 105 12.03 -22.10 -20.56
C ASN A 105 13.43 -21.77 -21.13
N SER A 106 14.01 -22.72 -21.87
CA SER A 106 15.32 -22.58 -22.49
C SER A 106 15.39 -21.55 -23.63
N GLU A 107 14.25 -21.14 -24.17
CA GLU A 107 14.12 -20.25 -25.35
C GLU A 107 13.59 -18.87 -24.98
N GLU A 108 12.54 -18.80 -24.16
CA GLU A 108 11.84 -17.56 -23.82
C GLU A 108 11.30 -17.51 -22.38
N PHE A 109 10.97 -16.29 -21.98
CA PHE A 109 10.19 -15.96 -20.80
C PHE A 109 8.94 -15.18 -21.24
N VAL A 110 7.77 -15.63 -20.79
CA VAL A 110 6.48 -15.02 -21.10
C VAL A 110 5.72 -14.74 -19.81
N GLY A 111 5.17 -13.54 -19.69
CA GLY A 111 4.18 -13.19 -18.68
C GLY A 111 2.99 -12.47 -19.33
N GLU A 112 1.78 -12.81 -18.94
CA GLU A 112 0.56 -12.32 -19.57
C GLU A 112 -0.58 -12.15 -18.56
N VAL A 113 -1.41 -11.14 -18.79
CA VAL A 113 -2.61 -10.88 -18.01
C VAL A 113 -3.78 -10.68 -18.96
N LYS A 114 -4.89 -11.37 -18.68
CA LYS A 114 -6.18 -11.14 -19.33
C LYS A 114 -6.88 -9.99 -18.64
N LEU A 115 -7.37 -9.02 -19.40
CA LEU A 115 -7.97 -7.80 -18.83
C LEU A 115 -9.49 -7.84 -18.92
N VAL A 116 -10.00 -7.85 -20.15
CA VAL A 116 -11.41 -7.67 -20.49
C VAL A 116 -11.68 -8.40 -21.80
N LYS A 117 -12.94 -8.75 -22.02
CA LYS A 117 -13.37 -9.32 -23.30
C LYS A 117 -14.30 -8.36 -24.03
N VAL A 118 -14.12 -8.27 -25.34
CA VAL A 118 -15.01 -7.52 -26.22
C VAL A 118 -16.30 -8.31 -26.43
N LYS A 119 -17.46 -7.67 -26.23
CA LYS A 119 -18.78 -8.31 -26.37
C LYS A 119 -19.08 -8.69 -27.82
N ASP A 120 -18.84 -7.76 -28.73
CA ASP A 120 -19.12 -7.91 -30.17
C ASP A 120 -17.82 -7.77 -30.97
N ASN A 121 -17.63 -6.62 -31.63
CA ASN A 121 -16.46 -6.31 -32.44
C ASN A 121 -15.59 -5.24 -31.79
N LEU A 122 -14.29 -5.28 -32.07
CA LEU A 122 -13.36 -4.24 -31.62
C LEU A 122 -13.76 -2.88 -32.24
N HIS A 123 -14.27 -1.98 -31.42
CA HIS A 123 -14.61 -0.63 -31.85
C HIS A 123 -13.35 0.20 -32.14
N VAL A 124 -13.41 1.07 -33.15
CA VAL A 124 -12.25 1.89 -33.58
C VAL A 124 -11.69 2.75 -32.45
N ALA A 125 -12.58 3.31 -31.61
CA ALA A 125 -12.17 4.13 -30.46
C ALA A 125 -11.36 3.32 -29.43
N LEU A 126 -11.82 2.12 -29.09
CA LEU A 126 -11.10 1.20 -28.20
C LEU A 126 -9.75 0.80 -28.81
N GLY A 127 -9.71 0.47 -30.11
CA GLY A 127 -8.47 0.16 -30.81
C GLY A 127 -7.45 1.29 -30.76
N ARG A 128 -7.87 2.55 -30.98
CA ARG A 128 -6.98 3.72 -30.85
C ARG A 128 -6.45 3.89 -29.43
N ARG A 129 -7.32 3.73 -28.43
CA ARG A 129 -6.96 3.84 -27.02
C ARG A 129 -5.87 2.83 -26.64
N LEU A 130 -6.04 1.56 -27.03
CA LEU A 130 -5.04 0.51 -26.79
C LEU A 130 -3.69 0.81 -27.49
N MET A 131 -3.72 1.36 -28.71
CA MET A 131 -2.50 1.76 -29.43
C MET A 131 -1.78 2.94 -28.76
N GLU A 132 -2.52 3.93 -28.26
CA GLU A 132 -1.95 5.04 -27.47
C GLU A 132 -1.32 4.54 -26.17
N MET A 133 -1.95 3.56 -25.51
CA MET A 133 -1.40 2.95 -24.30
C MET A 133 -0.12 2.17 -24.61
N ASN A 134 -0.10 1.40 -25.71
CA ASN A 134 1.10 0.70 -26.20
C ASN A 134 2.29 1.63 -26.42
N TYR A 135 2.05 2.85 -26.91
CA TYR A 135 3.13 3.83 -27.10
C TYR A 135 3.85 4.21 -25.79
N ASN A 136 3.18 4.05 -24.64
CA ASN A 136 3.72 4.37 -23.33
C ASN A 136 4.28 3.15 -22.57
N LEU A 137 4.20 1.95 -23.14
CA LEU A 137 4.76 0.72 -22.57
C LEU A 137 6.20 0.52 -23.05
N LEU A 138 7.07 0.07 -22.16
CA LEU A 138 8.50 -0.12 -22.42
C LEU A 138 8.89 -1.58 -22.63
N TYR A 139 8.18 -2.50 -21.97
CA TYR A 139 8.51 -3.93 -21.95
C TYR A 139 7.39 -4.79 -22.53
N SER A 140 6.15 -4.31 -22.47
CA SER A 140 4.95 -5.09 -22.77
C SER A 140 4.09 -4.46 -23.86
N GLY A 141 3.04 -5.19 -24.27
CA GLY A 141 2.08 -4.69 -25.24
C GLY A 141 0.69 -5.27 -25.04
N PHE A 142 -0.32 -4.46 -25.32
CA PHE A 142 -1.70 -4.88 -25.50
C PHE A 142 -1.85 -5.70 -26.77
N SER A 143 -2.55 -6.83 -26.66
CA SER A 143 -2.90 -7.71 -27.77
C SER A 143 -4.35 -8.15 -27.67
N LEU A 144 -4.95 -8.52 -28.80
CA LEU A 144 -6.30 -9.05 -28.89
C LEU A 144 -6.20 -10.48 -29.42
N ASP A 145 -6.79 -11.43 -28.71
CA ASP A 145 -6.85 -12.81 -29.18
C ASP A 145 -8.05 -13.07 -30.11
N GLU A 146 -8.10 -14.27 -30.68
CA GLU A 146 -9.15 -14.71 -31.60
C GLU A 146 -10.56 -14.76 -30.95
N ASN A 147 -10.64 -14.82 -29.62
CA ASN A 147 -11.88 -14.85 -28.85
C ASN A 147 -12.32 -13.46 -28.40
N GLY A 148 -11.62 -12.40 -28.84
CA GLY A 148 -11.91 -11.02 -28.47
C GLY A 148 -11.44 -10.65 -27.07
N VAL A 149 -10.54 -11.42 -26.45
CA VAL A 149 -9.96 -11.07 -25.15
C VAL A 149 -8.79 -10.12 -25.37
N ILE A 150 -8.78 -9.03 -24.61
CA ILE A 150 -7.66 -8.09 -24.56
C ILE A 150 -6.70 -8.56 -23.47
N TRP A 151 -5.44 -8.72 -23.87
CA TRP A 151 -4.33 -9.12 -23.02
C TRP A 151 -3.31 -8.01 -22.94
N ILE A 152 -2.55 -7.97 -21.85
CA ILE A 152 -1.24 -7.33 -21.81
C ILE A 152 -0.17 -8.41 -21.65
N ARG A 153 0.84 -8.40 -22.52
CA ARG A 153 1.86 -9.46 -22.59
C ARG A 153 3.27 -8.90 -22.59
N PHE A 154 4.13 -9.53 -21.81
CA PHE A 154 5.57 -9.36 -21.80
C PHE A 154 6.22 -10.65 -22.34
N THR A 155 7.15 -10.52 -23.26
CA THR A 155 7.89 -11.66 -23.81
C THR A 155 9.33 -11.26 -24.10
N THR A 156 10.28 -12.15 -23.76
CA THR A 156 11.70 -11.95 -24.05
C THR A 156 12.38 -13.29 -24.28
N ASN A 157 13.40 -13.31 -25.15
CA ASN A 157 14.27 -14.48 -25.27
C ASN A 157 15.06 -14.70 -23.96
N THR A 158 15.36 -15.96 -23.65
CA THR A 158 16.10 -16.39 -22.45
C THR A 158 17.50 -15.78 -22.39
N VAL A 159 18.14 -15.56 -23.54
CA VAL A 159 19.46 -14.92 -23.60
C VAL A 159 19.47 -13.46 -23.16
N ASP A 160 18.30 -12.79 -23.15
CA ASP A 160 18.14 -11.39 -22.76
C ASP A 160 17.35 -11.22 -21.45
N SER A 161 16.95 -12.32 -20.80
CA SER A 161 16.03 -12.33 -19.66
C SER A 161 16.74 -12.22 -18.31
N PHE A 162 17.65 -11.25 -18.15
CA PHE A 162 18.30 -11.02 -16.86
C PHE A 162 17.30 -10.45 -15.83
N ALA A 163 17.57 -10.63 -14.54
CA ALA A 163 16.65 -10.28 -13.44
C ALA A 163 16.07 -8.86 -13.53
N GLY A 164 16.89 -7.87 -13.89
CA GLY A 164 16.44 -6.48 -14.09
C GLY A 164 15.40 -6.31 -15.18
N LYS A 165 15.53 -7.00 -16.32
CA LYS A 165 14.54 -6.95 -17.41
C LYS A 165 13.26 -7.66 -17.00
N LEU A 166 13.38 -8.82 -16.36
CA LEU A 166 12.23 -9.60 -15.89
C LEU A 166 11.43 -8.84 -14.84
N TYR A 167 12.10 -8.22 -13.85
CA TYR A 167 11.45 -7.42 -12.83
C TYR A 167 10.63 -6.28 -13.45
N ASN A 168 11.24 -5.49 -14.35
CA ASN A 168 10.55 -4.36 -14.96
C ASN A 168 9.42 -4.80 -15.91
N GLY A 169 9.62 -5.87 -16.68
CA GLY A 169 8.59 -6.43 -17.56
C GLY A 169 7.38 -6.96 -16.81
N LEU A 170 7.61 -7.77 -15.77
CA LEU A 170 6.53 -8.28 -14.90
C LEU A 170 5.84 -7.16 -14.14
N ARG A 171 6.61 -6.19 -13.60
CA ARG A 171 6.06 -5.03 -12.89
C ARG A 171 5.17 -4.20 -13.81
N GLU A 172 5.60 -3.96 -15.04
CA GLU A 172 4.82 -3.19 -16.01
C GLU A 172 3.48 -3.90 -16.31
N ILE A 173 3.49 -5.18 -16.67
CA ILE A 173 2.22 -5.88 -16.96
C ILE A 173 1.31 -5.98 -15.73
N ALA A 174 1.86 -6.27 -14.56
CA ALA A 174 1.10 -6.45 -13.34
C ALA A 174 0.41 -5.14 -12.92
N THR A 175 1.19 -4.08 -12.71
CA THR A 175 0.67 -2.79 -12.23
C THR A 175 -0.17 -2.06 -13.27
N ARG A 176 0.11 -2.23 -14.57
CA ARG A 176 -0.75 -1.67 -15.63
C ARG A 176 -2.05 -2.43 -15.76
N SER A 177 -2.04 -3.75 -15.61
CA SER A 177 -3.26 -4.56 -15.74
C SER A 177 -4.29 -4.21 -14.68
N ASP A 178 -3.85 -4.09 -13.43
CA ASP A 178 -4.68 -3.78 -12.26
C ASP A 178 -5.21 -2.33 -12.26
N ALA A 179 -4.52 -1.41 -12.93
CA ALA A 179 -4.97 -0.01 -13.04
C ALA A 179 -5.89 0.24 -14.24
N GLN A 180 -5.81 -0.58 -15.30
CA GLN A 180 -6.41 -0.27 -16.60
C GLN A 180 -7.70 -1.03 -16.87
N ASP A 181 -7.91 -2.18 -16.26
CA ASP A 181 -9.16 -2.93 -16.41
C ASP A 181 -10.36 -2.10 -15.96
N ASP A 182 -10.29 -1.49 -14.78
CA ASP A 182 -11.35 -0.63 -14.22
C ASP A 182 -11.58 0.61 -15.09
N LEU A 183 -10.50 1.23 -15.56
CA LEU A 183 -10.60 2.41 -16.44
C LEU A 183 -11.24 2.04 -17.78
N LEU A 184 -10.85 0.91 -18.39
CA LEU A 184 -11.41 0.46 -19.66
C LEU A 184 -12.88 0.06 -19.51
N LEU A 185 -13.25 -0.66 -18.44
CA LEU A 185 -14.64 -1.04 -18.17
C LEU A 185 -15.53 0.17 -17.95
N ASN A 186 -15.02 1.20 -17.26
CA ASN A 186 -15.74 2.46 -17.06
C ASN A 186 -15.87 3.29 -18.34
N GLU A 187 -14.82 3.37 -19.16
CA GLU A 187 -14.83 4.15 -20.41
C GLU A 187 -15.66 3.45 -21.52
N PHE A 188 -15.66 2.12 -21.55
CA PHE A 188 -16.26 1.30 -22.61
C PHE A 188 -17.28 0.27 -22.08
N THR A 189 -18.09 0.64 -21.08
CA THR A 189 -19.03 -0.26 -20.35
C THR A 189 -19.93 -1.10 -21.26
N ASN A 190 -20.39 -0.53 -22.37
CA ASN A 190 -21.29 -1.21 -23.31
C ASN A 190 -20.56 -2.15 -24.29
N GLN A 191 -19.23 -2.09 -24.36
CA GLN A 191 -18.41 -2.82 -25.33
C GLN A 191 -17.58 -3.94 -24.70
N LEU A 192 -17.33 -3.85 -23.39
CA LEU A 192 -16.47 -4.75 -22.65
C LEU A 192 -17.26 -5.56 -21.60
N GLU A 193 -16.75 -6.75 -21.29
CA GLU A 193 -17.14 -7.58 -20.15
C GLU A 193 -15.91 -7.92 -19.29
N SER A 194 -16.09 -7.95 -17.96
CA SER A 194 -15.04 -8.39 -17.03
C SER A 194 -14.77 -9.87 -17.19
N ILE A 195 -13.52 -10.27 -16.98
CA ILE A 195 -13.06 -11.65 -16.99
C ILE A 195 -12.15 -11.88 -15.77
N ASP A 196 -12.30 -13.04 -15.13
CA ASP A 196 -11.49 -13.50 -13.97
C ASP A 196 -11.59 -12.67 -12.67
N ASP A 197 -12.79 -12.62 -12.05
CA ASP A 197 -12.99 -12.01 -10.71
C ASP A 197 -12.87 -13.01 -9.53
N LYS A 198 -12.29 -14.21 -9.76
CA LYS A 198 -12.47 -15.38 -8.87
C LYS A 198 -11.44 -15.55 -7.75
N HIS A 199 -10.43 -14.69 -7.64
CA HIS A 199 -9.31 -14.84 -6.69
C HIS A 199 -9.31 -13.81 -5.56
N ILE A 200 -10.39 -13.04 -5.42
CA ILE A 200 -10.56 -12.09 -4.33
C ILE A 200 -10.94 -12.84 -3.05
N GLU A 201 -10.15 -12.65 -1.98
CA GLU A 201 -10.44 -13.16 -0.66
C GLU A 201 -11.16 -12.06 0.14
N PHE A 202 -12.43 -12.28 0.44
CA PHE A 202 -13.19 -11.35 1.27
C PHE A 202 -12.79 -11.49 2.74
N LEU A 203 -12.74 -10.35 3.43
CA LEU A 203 -12.61 -10.30 4.88
C LEU A 203 -13.81 -11.00 5.54
N SER A 204 -13.63 -11.42 6.81
CA SER A 204 -14.75 -11.88 7.61
C SER A 204 -15.85 -10.82 7.66
N GLU A 205 -17.10 -11.26 7.73
CA GLU A 205 -18.26 -10.36 7.79
C GLU A 205 -18.11 -9.35 8.94
N ASP A 206 -17.64 -9.81 10.10
CA ASP A 206 -17.36 -8.96 11.26
C ASP A 206 -16.35 -7.83 10.93
N HIS A 207 -15.24 -8.16 10.26
CA HIS A 207 -14.24 -7.16 9.88
C HIS A 207 -14.78 -6.17 8.83
N GLN A 208 -15.55 -6.64 7.85
CA GLN A 208 -16.18 -5.77 6.86
C GLN A 208 -17.16 -4.80 7.50
N GLN A 209 -17.98 -5.27 8.44
CA GLN A 209 -18.93 -4.43 9.17
C GLN A 209 -18.22 -3.39 10.06
N VAL A 210 -17.11 -3.77 10.69
CA VAL A 210 -16.27 -2.80 11.43
C VAL A 210 -15.75 -1.72 10.49
N LYS A 211 -15.16 -2.10 9.35
CA LYS A 211 -14.64 -1.14 8.36
C LYS A 211 -15.74 -0.20 7.83
N LEU A 212 -16.91 -0.75 7.45
CA LEU A 212 -18.07 0.02 7.01
C LEU A 212 -18.53 1.04 8.06
N ARG A 213 -18.69 0.60 9.31
CA ARG A 213 -19.11 1.47 10.41
C ARG A 213 -18.12 2.63 10.60
N PHE A 214 -16.83 2.36 10.59
CA PHE A 214 -15.80 3.37 10.79
C PHE A 214 -15.63 4.31 9.59
N LEU A 215 -15.80 3.82 8.35
CA LEU A 215 -15.87 4.67 7.16
C LEU A 215 -16.94 5.75 7.32
N LYS A 216 -18.19 5.32 7.59
CA LYS A 216 -19.33 6.22 7.75
C LYS A 216 -19.14 7.17 8.93
N LYS A 217 -18.65 6.65 10.06
CA LYS A 217 -18.35 7.46 11.26
C LYS A 217 -17.34 8.56 10.94
N TRP A 218 -16.18 8.22 10.39
CA TRP A 218 -15.10 9.18 10.17
C TRP A 218 -15.44 10.25 9.13
N ILE A 219 -16.11 9.87 8.04
CA ILE A 219 -16.57 10.85 7.05
C ILE A 219 -17.59 11.80 7.70
N LYS A 220 -18.60 11.26 8.39
CA LYS A 220 -19.62 12.08 9.05
C LYS A 220 -19.01 13.05 10.05
N GLU A 221 -18.22 12.55 11.01
CA GLU A 221 -17.62 13.36 12.07
C GLU A 221 -16.76 14.49 11.46
N THR A 222 -15.92 14.17 10.47
CA THR A 222 -15.04 15.17 9.84
C THR A 222 -15.83 16.23 9.06
N LEU A 223 -16.83 15.83 8.28
CA LEU A 223 -17.65 16.77 7.51
C LEU A 223 -18.50 17.67 8.42
N GLU A 224 -19.00 17.15 9.54
CA GLU A 224 -19.73 17.94 10.54
C GLU A 224 -18.82 18.99 11.20
N GLU A 225 -17.56 18.66 11.52
CA GLU A 225 -16.61 19.63 12.05
C GLU A 225 -16.21 20.68 11.01
N VAL A 226 -15.88 20.27 9.79
CA VAL A 226 -15.51 21.19 8.71
C VAL A 226 -16.62 22.20 8.42
N LYS A 227 -17.90 21.79 8.49
CA LYS A 227 -19.06 22.67 8.28
C LYS A 227 -19.17 23.80 9.31
N LYS A 228 -18.57 23.67 10.50
CA LYS A 228 -18.56 24.70 11.54
C LYS A 228 -17.50 25.79 11.31
N LEU A 229 -16.52 25.53 10.43
CA LEU A 229 -15.36 26.39 10.23
C LEU A 229 -15.59 27.43 9.13
N ASN A 230 -14.93 28.58 9.24
CA ASN A 230 -14.90 29.56 8.15
C ASN A 230 -13.94 29.10 7.05
N ALA A 231 -14.49 28.71 5.90
CA ALA A 231 -13.72 28.12 4.81
C ALA A 231 -12.64 29.05 4.21
N GLU A 232 -12.84 30.37 4.23
CA GLU A 232 -11.89 31.33 3.69
C GLU A 232 -10.71 31.55 4.63
N HIS A 233 -10.98 31.69 5.93
CA HIS A 233 -9.95 31.93 6.94
C HIS A 233 -9.18 30.66 7.35
N LEU A 234 -9.84 29.51 7.35
CA LEU A 234 -9.30 28.24 7.84
C LEU A 234 -9.04 27.22 6.72
N ALA A 235 -8.84 27.70 5.49
CA ALA A 235 -8.66 26.84 4.32
C ALA A 235 -7.55 25.79 4.52
N SER A 236 -6.40 26.19 5.10
CA SER A 236 -5.29 25.27 5.36
C SER A 236 -5.63 24.21 6.42
N ALA A 237 -6.31 24.60 7.51
CA ALA A 237 -6.74 23.67 8.55
C ALA A 237 -7.74 22.65 7.99
N ILE A 238 -8.72 23.11 7.20
CA ILE A 238 -9.69 22.26 6.52
C ILE A 238 -8.98 21.28 5.57
N SER A 239 -7.95 21.72 4.84
CA SER A 239 -7.17 20.82 3.99
C SER A 239 -6.49 19.71 4.79
N TYR A 240 -5.93 20.00 5.98
CA TYR A 240 -5.40 18.96 6.87
C TYR A 240 -6.47 17.98 7.32
N MET A 241 -7.65 18.45 7.73
CA MET A 241 -8.75 17.59 8.16
C MET A 241 -9.21 16.64 7.04
N LEU A 242 -9.33 17.15 5.82
CA LEU A 242 -9.79 16.35 4.67
C LEU A 242 -8.71 15.37 4.18
N LEU A 243 -7.43 15.79 4.16
CA LEU A 243 -6.32 14.90 3.77
C LEU A 243 -6.06 13.81 4.81
N THR A 244 -6.16 14.13 6.11
CA THR A 244 -6.04 13.11 7.16
C THR A 244 -7.18 12.10 7.10
N LEU A 245 -8.43 12.54 6.89
CA LEU A 245 -9.54 11.64 6.63
C LEU A 245 -9.25 10.69 5.46
N LEU A 246 -8.75 11.23 4.35
CA LEU A 246 -8.36 10.43 3.18
C LEU A 246 -7.33 9.37 3.54
N TYR A 247 -6.20 9.78 4.12
CA TYR A 247 -5.09 8.86 4.41
C TYR A 247 -5.46 7.82 5.47
N ARG A 248 -6.29 8.20 6.44
CA ARG A 248 -6.82 7.28 7.46
C ARG A 248 -7.69 6.20 6.84
N ILE A 249 -8.60 6.58 5.92
CA ILE A 249 -9.45 5.63 5.21
C ILE A 249 -8.57 4.69 4.36
N ASP A 250 -7.68 5.24 3.54
CA ASP A 250 -6.78 4.47 2.68
C ASP A 250 -5.93 3.48 3.49
N TYR A 251 -5.35 3.95 4.60
CA TYR A 251 -4.44 3.15 5.39
C TYR A 251 -5.13 2.12 6.30
N LEU A 252 -6.16 2.52 7.06
CA LEU A 252 -6.79 1.65 8.06
C LEU A 252 -7.90 0.77 7.49
N LEU A 253 -8.67 1.29 6.52
CA LEU A 253 -9.73 0.51 5.90
C LEU A 253 -9.25 -0.24 4.67
N THR A 254 -8.21 0.28 4.00
CA THR A 254 -7.62 -0.32 2.79
C THR A 254 -8.72 -0.79 1.83
N PRO A 255 -9.60 0.15 1.42
CA PRO A 255 -10.64 -0.19 0.46
C PRO A 255 -9.99 -0.55 -0.88
N GLU A 256 -10.77 -1.18 -1.73
CA GLU A 256 -10.41 -1.53 -3.10
C GLU A 256 -11.47 -1.00 -4.07
N GLY A 257 -11.17 -0.99 -5.37
CA GLY A 257 -12.13 -0.61 -6.42
C GLY A 257 -12.63 0.85 -6.32
N THR A 258 -13.95 1.02 -6.23
CA THR A 258 -14.60 2.33 -6.39
C THR A 258 -14.13 3.34 -5.34
N ILE A 259 -14.05 2.92 -4.08
CA ILE A 259 -13.66 3.82 -3.00
C ILE A 259 -12.21 4.26 -3.15
N THR A 260 -11.31 3.36 -3.56
CA THR A 260 -9.90 3.70 -3.83
C THR A 260 -9.78 4.73 -4.93
N ALA A 261 -10.50 4.55 -6.05
CA ALA A 261 -10.52 5.50 -7.15
C ALA A 261 -11.00 6.90 -6.70
N MET A 262 -12.05 6.96 -5.88
CA MET A 262 -12.56 8.21 -5.32
C MET A 262 -11.53 8.89 -4.40
N LEU A 263 -10.85 8.14 -3.53
CA LEU A 263 -9.80 8.69 -2.67
C LEU A 263 -8.61 9.22 -3.48
N GLU A 264 -8.17 8.49 -4.51
CA GLU A 264 -7.06 8.92 -5.36
C GLU A 264 -7.38 10.21 -6.13
N ASP A 265 -8.62 10.36 -6.60
CA ASP A 265 -9.07 11.57 -7.28
C ASP A 265 -9.17 12.77 -6.31
N ILE A 266 -9.67 12.56 -5.09
CA ILE A 266 -9.64 13.58 -4.03
C ILE A 266 -8.19 14.01 -3.77
N HIS A 267 -7.28 13.06 -3.56
CA HIS A 267 -5.87 13.35 -3.30
C HIS A 267 -5.26 14.14 -4.46
N LYS A 268 -5.52 13.73 -5.71
CA LYS A 268 -5.03 14.41 -6.91
C LYS A 268 -5.46 15.87 -6.97
N VAL A 269 -6.74 16.15 -6.74
CA VAL A 269 -7.26 17.52 -6.79
C VAL A 269 -6.76 18.36 -5.62
N VAL A 270 -6.80 17.82 -4.39
CA VAL A 270 -6.40 18.60 -3.21
C VAL A 270 -4.91 18.91 -3.22
N PHE A 271 -4.08 17.95 -3.64
CA PHE A 271 -2.63 18.05 -3.55
C PHE A 271 -1.98 18.67 -4.80
N TYR A 272 -2.40 18.26 -6.01
CA TYR A 272 -1.69 18.62 -7.25
C TYR A 272 -2.38 19.69 -8.10
N ASP A 273 -3.68 19.95 -7.94
CA ASP A 273 -4.39 20.94 -8.77
C ASP A 273 -4.09 22.39 -8.31
N GLN A 274 -2.95 22.91 -8.74
CA GLN A 274 -2.52 24.28 -8.45
C GLN A 274 -3.36 25.35 -9.18
N ASN A 275 -4.25 24.95 -10.11
CA ASN A 275 -5.15 25.89 -10.77
C ASN A 275 -6.33 26.29 -9.87
N ARG A 276 -6.61 25.51 -8.83
CA ARG A 276 -7.68 25.78 -7.86
C ARG A 276 -7.14 26.39 -6.58
N LEU A 277 -7.85 27.40 -6.07
CA LEU A 277 -7.59 27.93 -4.73
C LEU A 277 -7.85 26.86 -3.66
N PRO A 278 -7.18 26.89 -2.50
CA PRO A 278 -7.38 25.91 -1.43
C PRO A 278 -8.86 25.71 -1.04
N VAL A 279 -9.65 26.78 -0.97
CA VAL A 279 -11.09 26.73 -0.68
C VAL A 279 -11.85 25.90 -1.73
N GLN A 280 -11.51 26.06 -3.01
CA GLN A 280 -12.15 25.32 -4.11
C GLN A 280 -11.74 23.84 -4.10
N ARG A 281 -10.49 23.55 -3.75
CA ARG A 281 -9.99 22.18 -3.56
C ARG A 281 -10.70 21.49 -2.38
N ASN A 282 -10.86 22.19 -1.27
CA ASN A 282 -11.58 21.69 -0.10
C ASN A 282 -13.06 21.44 -0.41
N ALA A 283 -13.72 22.36 -1.11
CA ALA A 283 -15.11 22.18 -1.54
C ALA A 283 -15.29 20.95 -2.45
N TYR A 284 -14.31 20.67 -3.32
CA TYR A 284 -14.28 19.45 -4.12
C TYR A 284 -14.21 18.20 -3.23
N ALA A 285 -13.22 18.13 -2.35
CA ALA A 285 -13.04 16.99 -1.45
C ALA A 285 -14.27 16.74 -0.57
N ILE A 286 -14.88 17.80 0.00
CA ILE A 286 -16.12 17.70 0.76
C ILE A 286 -17.21 17.02 -0.07
N LYS A 287 -17.42 17.46 -1.31
CA LYS A 287 -18.44 16.90 -2.20
C LYS A 287 -18.17 15.42 -2.52
N GLU A 288 -16.93 15.04 -2.77
CA GLU A 288 -16.59 13.64 -3.05
C GLU A 288 -16.76 12.76 -1.81
N PHE A 289 -16.40 13.23 -0.61
CA PHE A 289 -16.70 12.52 0.63
C PHE A 289 -18.21 12.41 0.90
N GLU A 290 -19.00 13.44 0.58
CA GLU A 290 -20.47 13.38 0.66
C GLU A 290 -21.04 12.31 -0.29
N LYS A 291 -20.45 12.13 -1.48
CA LYS A 291 -20.82 11.03 -2.38
C LYS A 291 -20.51 9.67 -1.77
N ILE A 292 -19.31 9.48 -1.20
CA ILE A 292 -18.95 8.22 -0.52
C ILE A 292 -19.95 7.93 0.60
N ALA A 293 -20.29 8.93 1.42
CA ALA A 293 -21.24 8.78 2.51
C ALA A 293 -22.69 8.49 2.06
N ALA A 294 -23.03 8.85 0.82
CA ALA A 294 -24.35 8.61 0.24
C ALA A 294 -24.51 7.21 -0.37
N LEU A 295 -23.42 6.46 -0.59
CA LEU A 295 -23.47 5.08 -1.06
C LEU A 295 -24.16 4.18 -0.02
N SER A 296 -24.94 3.21 -0.52
CA SER A 296 -25.59 2.20 0.31
C SER A 296 -24.57 1.22 0.90
N ASP A 297 -24.96 0.49 1.95
CA ASP A 297 -24.09 -0.54 2.54
C ASP A 297 -23.78 -1.66 1.52
N GLU A 298 -24.74 -1.98 0.66
CA GLU A 298 -24.60 -2.95 -0.43
C GLU A 298 -23.56 -2.51 -1.47
N GLU A 299 -23.43 -1.21 -1.72
CA GLU A 299 -22.40 -0.66 -2.60
C GLU A 299 -21.03 -0.56 -1.93
N LEU A 300 -20.99 -0.36 -0.61
CA LEU A 300 -19.74 -0.13 0.14
C LEU A 300 -19.05 -1.44 0.54
N LEU A 301 -19.79 -2.42 1.06
CA LEU A 301 -19.23 -3.67 1.59
C LEU A 301 -18.33 -4.44 0.58
N PRO A 302 -18.68 -4.52 -0.72
CA PRO A 302 -17.84 -5.19 -1.70
C PRO A 302 -16.47 -4.55 -1.92
N ASN A 303 -16.21 -3.34 -1.40
CA ASN A 303 -14.90 -2.68 -1.50
C ASN A 303 -13.96 -3.08 -0.35
N PHE A 304 -14.40 -3.89 0.61
CA PHE A 304 -13.58 -4.35 1.74
C PHE A 304 -13.18 -5.82 1.57
N TYR A 305 -12.20 -6.05 0.71
CA TYR A 305 -11.55 -7.34 0.51
C TYR A 305 -10.03 -7.20 0.58
N GLU A 306 -9.33 -8.31 0.70
CA GLU A 306 -7.87 -8.31 0.66
C GLU A 306 -7.38 -8.73 -0.71
N THR A 307 -6.38 -8.01 -1.18
CA THR A 307 -5.62 -8.35 -2.37
C THR A 307 -4.18 -8.67 -2.01
N LYS A 308 -3.63 -9.61 -2.77
CA LYS A 308 -2.20 -9.95 -2.73
C LYS A 308 -1.49 -9.15 -3.81
N SER A 309 -0.29 -8.70 -3.50
CA SER A 309 0.51 -7.89 -4.43
C SER A 309 1.96 -8.35 -4.49
N THR A 310 2.57 -8.19 -5.65
CA THR A 310 4.00 -8.47 -5.84
C THR A 310 4.83 -7.24 -6.08
N PHE A 311 4.23 -6.18 -6.64
CA PHE A 311 4.92 -4.94 -6.92
C PHE A 311 4.24 -3.78 -6.19
N GLY A 312 5.05 -3.01 -5.47
CA GLY A 312 4.65 -1.75 -4.88
C GLY A 312 4.47 -0.68 -5.96
N ILE A 313 3.39 0.09 -5.82
CA ILE A 313 3.11 1.26 -6.65
C ILE A 313 3.74 2.54 -6.09
N ALA A 314 3.98 2.57 -4.77
CA ALA A 314 4.55 3.73 -4.09
C ALA A 314 6.06 3.87 -4.38
N LYS A 315 6.53 5.12 -4.45
CA LYS A 315 7.94 5.41 -4.64
C LYS A 315 8.72 5.01 -3.36
N PRO A 316 9.87 4.33 -3.45
CA PRO A 316 10.74 4.16 -2.30
C PRO A 316 11.07 5.50 -1.64
N ALA A 317 10.93 5.58 -0.32
CA ALA A 317 11.33 6.76 0.44
C ALA A 317 12.79 6.66 0.88
N TYR A 318 13.51 7.75 0.71
CA TYR A 318 14.82 7.91 1.34
C TYR A 318 14.71 8.58 2.70
N GLU A 319 15.61 8.26 3.63
CA GLU A 319 15.64 8.80 5.00
C GLU A 319 15.53 10.34 5.03
N LYS A 320 16.19 11.01 4.08
CA LYS A 320 16.15 12.47 3.95
C LYS A 320 14.75 13.01 3.64
N GLU A 321 14.01 12.38 2.73
CA GLU A 321 12.65 12.82 2.35
C GLU A 321 11.71 12.76 3.56
N ILE A 322 11.78 11.67 4.33
CA ILE A 322 10.95 11.49 5.53
C ILE A 322 11.31 12.54 6.60
N LYS A 323 12.60 12.81 6.82
CA LYS A 323 13.05 13.84 7.76
C LYS A 323 12.53 15.22 7.41
N GLU A 324 12.65 15.60 6.14
CA GLU A 324 12.20 16.90 5.64
C GLU A 324 10.68 17.07 5.79
N ILE A 325 9.90 16.01 5.51
CA ILE A 325 8.45 16.02 5.70
C ILE A 325 8.12 16.22 7.18
N ILE A 326 8.67 15.38 8.06
CA ILE A 326 8.38 15.46 9.50
C ILE A 326 8.75 16.85 10.04
N GLU A 327 9.93 17.36 9.71
CA GLU A 327 10.38 18.68 10.16
C GLU A 327 9.44 19.80 9.70
N LYS A 328 9.05 19.80 8.42
CA LYS A 328 8.09 20.77 7.87
C LYS A 328 6.75 20.73 8.61
N GLN A 329 6.24 19.54 8.92
CA GLN A 329 4.96 19.39 9.60
C GLN A 329 5.04 19.73 11.09
N LEU A 330 6.16 19.43 11.77
CA LEU A 330 6.38 19.90 13.15
C LEU A 330 6.39 21.43 13.23
N GLN A 331 6.96 22.11 12.23
CA GLN A 331 6.89 23.57 12.13
C GLN A 331 5.46 24.07 11.88
N ALA A 332 4.67 23.36 11.07
CA ALA A 332 3.27 23.68 10.84
C ALA A 332 2.42 23.52 12.12
N ALA A 333 2.62 22.44 12.89
CA ALA A 333 1.96 22.25 14.18
C ALA A 333 2.32 23.38 15.16
N ALA A 334 3.60 23.76 15.24
CA ALA A 334 4.04 24.87 16.07
C ALA A 334 3.47 26.23 15.61
N TRP A 335 3.16 26.38 14.32
CA TRP A 335 2.48 27.57 13.81
C TRP A 335 1.03 27.62 14.29
N PHE A 336 0.27 26.53 14.20
CA PHE A 336 -1.11 26.48 14.70
C PHE A 336 -1.19 26.78 16.20
N ASP A 337 -0.30 26.19 16.99
CA ASP A 337 -0.18 26.44 18.43
C ASP A 337 0.05 27.95 18.74
N LYS A 338 1.01 28.58 18.04
CA LYS A 338 1.32 30.01 18.21
C LYS A 338 0.21 30.96 17.78
N ASN A 339 -0.72 30.53 16.93
CA ASN A 339 -1.82 31.35 16.43
C ASN A 339 -3.15 31.05 17.15
N GLU A 340 -3.10 30.44 18.34
CA GLU A 340 -4.30 30.10 19.12
C GLU A 340 -5.26 29.15 18.37
N GLN A 341 -4.72 28.32 17.48
CA GLN A 341 -5.41 27.36 16.63
C GLN A 341 -4.96 25.92 16.95
N GLN A 342 -4.66 25.67 18.22
CA GLN A 342 -4.08 24.43 18.73
C GLN A 342 -4.96 23.20 18.51
N GLU A 343 -6.27 23.38 18.35
CA GLU A 343 -7.24 22.33 18.03
C GLU A 343 -6.96 21.62 16.70
N PHE A 344 -6.22 22.26 15.78
CA PHE A 344 -5.85 21.65 14.50
C PHE A 344 -4.53 20.88 14.53
N THR A 345 -3.74 21.03 15.60
CA THR A 345 -2.43 20.36 15.71
C THR A 345 -2.49 18.83 15.64
N PRO A 346 -3.51 18.13 16.18
CA PRO A 346 -3.62 16.68 16.02
C PRO A 346 -3.71 16.24 14.56
N PHE A 347 -4.42 16.98 13.71
CA PHE A 347 -4.50 16.67 12.27
C PHE A 347 -3.16 16.84 11.56
N VAL A 348 -2.31 17.77 12.01
CA VAL A 348 -0.96 17.90 11.43
C VAL A 348 -0.09 16.68 11.77
N PHE A 349 -0.19 16.17 13.01
CA PHE A 349 0.54 14.98 13.41
C PHE A 349 0.02 13.70 12.72
N GLU A 350 -1.29 13.53 12.63
CA GLU A 350 -1.90 12.44 11.84
C GLU A 350 -1.50 12.54 10.36
N TYR A 351 -1.44 13.76 9.82
CA TYR A 351 -1.03 14.00 8.44
C TYR A 351 0.39 13.48 8.18
N ILE A 352 1.33 13.63 9.11
CA ILE A 352 2.68 13.07 8.96
C ILE A 352 2.62 11.57 8.72
N ALA A 353 1.89 10.83 9.57
CA ALA A 353 1.78 9.38 9.43
C ALA A 353 1.06 8.99 8.15
N GLY A 354 -0.13 9.56 7.92
CA GLY A 354 -0.96 9.25 6.76
C GLY A 354 -0.27 9.57 5.43
N TYR A 355 0.31 10.76 5.30
CA TYR A 355 1.00 11.19 4.08
C TYR A 355 2.18 10.27 3.75
N CYS A 356 2.99 9.92 4.75
CA CYS A 356 4.15 9.05 4.55
C CYS A 356 3.72 7.63 4.15
N LEU A 357 2.69 7.08 4.78
CA LEU A 357 2.17 5.74 4.48
C LEU A 357 1.46 5.66 3.13
N PHE A 358 0.86 6.76 2.67
CA PHE A 358 0.20 6.83 1.37
C PHE A 358 1.18 6.96 0.20
N ASN A 359 2.19 7.83 0.35
CA ASN A 359 3.02 8.25 -0.79
C ASN A 359 4.30 7.40 -0.98
N TYR A 360 4.74 6.67 0.03
CA TYR A 360 6.06 6.04 0.01
C TYR A 360 6.08 4.55 0.37
N GLY A 361 6.96 3.83 -0.32
CA GLY A 361 7.49 2.55 0.13
C GLY A 361 8.52 2.79 1.22
N LEU A 362 8.08 2.70 2.49
CA LEU A 362 8.89 3.01 3.66
C LEU A 362 9.75 1.81 4.12
N PRO A 363 10.92 2.05 4.73
CA PRO A 363 11.60 1.03 5.52
C PRO A 363 10.67 0.45 6.58
N ARG A 364 10.76 -0.86 6.83
CA ARG A 364 9.86 -1.57 7.75
C ARG A 364 9.79 -0.94 9.16
N PRO A 365 10.90 -0.52 9.80
CA PRO A 365 10.83 0.13 11.11
C PRO A 365 10.02 1.43 11.07
N THR A 366 10.24 2.27 10.05
CA THR A 366 9.48 3.52 9.88
C THR A 366 7.99 3.23 9.72
N LYS A 367 7.62 2.26 8.86
CA LYS A 367 6.23 1.85 8.69
C LYS A 367 5.61 1.41 10.02
N GLU A 368 6.31 0.62 10.82
CA GLU A 368 5.82 0.16 12.13
C GLU A 368 5.65 1.30 13.15
N PHE A 369 6.55 2.29 13.17
CA PHE A 369 6.35 3.48 14.02
C PHE A 369 5.15 4.32 13.56
N LEU A 370 4.95 4.49 12.25
CA LEU A 370 3.77 5.21 11.77
C LEU A 370 2.48 4.44 12.05
N HIS A 371 2.51 3.11 11.93
CA HIS A 371 1.40 2.23 12.31
C HIS A 371 1.07 2.33 13.81
N LEU A 372 2.09 2.28 14.69
CA LEU A 372 1.91 2.46 16.13
C LEU A 372 1.23 3.80 16.45
N TYR A 373 1.57 4.87 15.72
CA TYR A 373 0.87 6.14 15.89
C TYR A 373 -0.63 6.01 15.59
N PHE A 374 -1.00 5.36 14.49
CA PHE A 374 -2.41 5.07 14.18
C PHE A 374 -3.08 4.18 15.25
N GLN A 375 -2.37 3.18 15.80
CA GLN A 375 -2.89 2.35 16.90
C GLN A 375 -3.15 3.15 18.18
N ILE A 376 -2.38 4.21 18.42
CA ILE A 376 -2.58 5.15 19.54
C ILE A 376 -3.75 6.09 19.26
N VAL A 377 -3.88 6.62 18.05
CA VAL A 377 -4.95 7.59 17.72
C VAL A 377 -6.31 6.92 17.59
N TYR A 378 -6.36 5.72 17.02
CA TYR A 378 -7.60 5.02 16.66
C TYR A 378 -7.82 3.74 17.48
N ALA A 379 -7.53 3.78 18.78
CA ALA A 379 -7.66 2.61 19.66
C ALA A 379 -9.07 2.00 19.65
N ASP A 380 -10.12 2.79 19.43
CA ASP A 380 -11.50 2.31 19.31
C ASP A 380 -11.71 1.42 18.06
N PHE A 381 -11.07 1.76 16.95
CA PHE A 381 -11.06 0.97 15.72
C PHE A 381 -10.31 -0.35 15.91
N PHE A 382 -9.09 -0.31 16.45
CA PHE A 382 -8.31 -1.53 16.71
C PHE A 382 -9.02 -2.44 17.72
N LYS A 383 -9.63 -1.88 18.78
CA LYS A 383 -10.47 -2.64 19.71
C LYS A 383 -11.67 -3.29 19.02
N ALA A 384 -12.31 -2.58 18.10
CA ALA A 384 -13.43 -3.12 17.34
C ALA A 384 -13.03 -4.25 16.39
N LEU A 385 -11.79 -4.25 15.90
CA LEU A 385 -11.20 -5.36 15.14
C LEU A 385 -10.72 -6.52 16.01
N GLY A 386 -10.89 -6.44 17.34
CA GLY A 386 -10.50 -7.51 18.26
C GLY A 386 -9.07 -7.42 18.79
N ALA A 387 -8.43 -6.25 18.74
CA ALA A 387 -7.10 -6.05 19.33
C ALA A 387 -7.04 -6.52 20.78
N LYS A 388 -6.03 -7.35 21.10
CA LYS A 388 -5.77 -7.84 22.46
C LYS A 388 -5.35 -6.74 23.43
N HIS A 389 -4.74 -5.69 22.90
CA HIS A 389 -4.18 -4.57 23.65
C HIS A 389 -4.48 -3.25 22.92
N THR A 390 -4.78 -2.21 23.68
CA THR A 390 -4.91 -0.84 23.18
C THR A 390 -3.82 0.04 23.77
N PHE A 391 -3.22 0.89 22.95
CA PHE A 391 -2.14 1.79 23.37
C PHE A 391 -2.65 3.10 23.97
N SER A 392 -3.94 3.35 23.87
CA SER A 392 -4.63 4.46 24.48
C SER A 392 -6.08 4.08 24.80
N ASP A 393 -6.72 4.93 25.58
CA ASP A 393 -8.17 4.95 25.76
C ASP A 393 -8.69 6.36 25.42
N THR A 394 -9.99 6.46 25.15
CA THR A 394 -10.66 7.74 24.94
C THR A 394 -11.67 7.94 26.06
N GLU A 395 -11.46 8.96 26.90
CA GLU A 395 -12.48 9.38 27.86
C GLU A 395 -13.37 10.48 27.27
N ASN A 396 -14.67 10.40 27.59
CA ASN A 396 -15.65 11.42 27.24
C ASN A 396 -16.01 12.22 28.51
N GLU A 397 -15.04 12.84 29.17
CA GLU A 397 -15.39 13.86 30.16
C GLU A 397 -15.54 15.20 29.44
N LYS A 398 -16.79 15.69 29.39
CA LYS A 398 -17.15 17.05 28.94
C LYS A 398 -16.88 17.37 27.47
N SER A 399 -17.37 16.53 26.57
CA SER A 399 -17.55 16.84 25.13
C SER A 399 -16.27 17.02 24.30
N GLU A 400 -15.07 16.87 24.89
CA GLU A 400 -13.80 16.78 24.17
C GLU A 400 -13.27 15.34 24.28
N LYS A 401 -12.97 14.70 23.13
CA LYS A 401 -12.35 13.37 23.10
C LYS A 401 -10.87 13.51 23.47
N GLU A 402 -10.50 13.23 24.72
CA GLU A 402 -9.10 13.24 25.15
C GLU A 402 -8.48 11.84 25.02
N ILE A 403 -7.29 11.76 24.42
CA ILE A 403 -6.53 10.50 24.26
C ILE A 403 -5.67 10.28 25.50
N ILE A 404 -5.99 9.23 26.27
CA ILE A 404 -5.24 8.82 27.46
C ILE A 404 -4.21 7.77 27.05
N LEU A 405 -2.93 8.09 27.20
CA LEU A 405 -1.83 7.27 26.71
C LEU A 405 -1.46 6.13 27.66
N ASN A 406 -1.35 4.90 27.15
CA ASN A 406 -0.78 3.77 27.89
C ASN A 406 0.75 3.76 27.76
N LYS A 407 1.42 4.54 28.63
CA LYS A 407 2.89 4.66 28.65
C LYS A 407 3.61 3.32 28.63
N SER A 408 3.14 2.34 29.42
CA SER A 408 3.83 1.05 29.56
C SER A 408 3.81 0.27 28.24
N LEU A 409 2.63 0.14 27.63
CA LEU A 409 2.47 -0.59 26.37
C LEU A 409 3.17 0.12 25.20
N ILE A 410 3.04 1.45 25.10
CA ILE A 410 3.69 2.23 24.04
C ILE A 410 5.21 2.07 24.14
N THR A 411 5.79 2.18 25.34
CA THR A 411 7.25 2.03 25.52
C THR A 411 7.71 0.63 25.13
N LYS A 412 7.00 -0.42 25.58
CA LYS A 412 7.31 -1.81 25.20
C LYS A 412 7.24 -2.03 23.69
N ARG A 413 6.26 -1.44 23.01
CA ARG A 413 6.12 -1.57 21.55
C ARG A 413 7.22 -0.84 20.79
N ILE A 414 7.62 0.36 21.24
CA ILE A 414 8.77 1.08 20.67
C ILE A 414 10.05 0.24 20.80
N ASP A 415 10.32 -0.30 21.99
CA ASP A 415 11.53 -1.10 22.24
C ASP A 415 11.52 -2.38 21.39
N PHE A 416 10.36 -3.04 21.26
CA PHE A 416 10.20 -4.19 20.38
C PHE A 416 10.51 -3.88 18.91
N ILE A 417 10.01 -2.76 18.36
CA ILE A 417 10.28 -2.37 16.97
C ILE A 417 11.79 -2.17 16.77
N LEU A 418 12.47 -1.52 17.71
CA LEU A 418 13.91 -1.29 17.63
C LEU A 418 14.70 -2.61 17.65
N GLU A 419 14.39 -3.51 18.59
CA GLU A 419 15.06 -4.80 18.72
C GLU A 419 14.81 -5.73 17.52
N THR A 420 13.60 -5.71 16.95
CA THR A 420 13.21 -6.58 15.83
C THR A 420 14.06 -6.32 14.59
N TRP A 421 14.44 -5.06 14.39
CA TRP A 421 15.06 -4.60 13.15
C TRP A 421 16.55 -4.25 13.30
N GLU A 422 17.15 -4.47 14.47
CA GLU A 422 18.54 -4.14 14.78
C GLU A 422 19.55 -4.80 13.81
N GLU A 423 19.32 -6.07 13.44
CA GLU A 423 20.21 -6.80 12.52
C GLU A 423 20.22 -6.18 11.11
N MET A 424 19.04 -5.80 10.61
CA MET A 424 18.90 -5.19 9.28
C MET A 424 19.30 -3.71 9.27
N TYR A 425 19.15 -3.03 10.41
CA TYR A 425 19.42 -1.60 10.56
C TYR A 425 20.28 -1.34 11.82
N PRO A 426 21.59 -1.59 11.79
CA PRO A 426 22.46 -1.50 12.98
C PRO A 426 22.54 -0.11 13.63
N ASN A 427 22.23 0.94 12.87
CA ASN A 427 22.21 2.32 13.34
C ASN A 427 20.85 2.75 13.92
N LEU A 428 19.86 1.86 13.91
CA LEU A 428 18.53 2.07 14.49
C LEU A 428 18.65 2.10 16.02
N THR A 429 18.75 3.30 16.59
CA THR A 429 19.02 3.48 18.02
C THR A 429 18.05 4.47 18.67
N LYS A 430 17.75 4.22 19.96
CA LYS A 430 16.94 5.09 20.82
C LYS A 430 17.76 6.29 21.32
N LYS A 431 18.32 7.10 20.42
CA LYS A 431 19.14 8.25 20.84
C LYS A 431 18.24 9.38 21.38
N ASN A 432 18.52 9.85 22.60
CA ASN A 432 17.89 11.03 23.21
C ASN A 432 16.35 10.98 23.34
N LEU A 433 15.76 9.80 23.59
CA LEU A 433 14.30 9.70 23.72
C LEU A 433 13.79 10.32 25.03
N LYS A 434 13.21 11.51 24.94
CA LYS A 434 12.37 12.10 25.99
C LYS A 434 10.96 12.31 25.45
N ILE A 435 10.16 11.24 25.44
CA ILE A 435 8.73 11.32 25.11
C ILE A 435 7.94 11.65 26.38
N SER A 436 7.19 12.76 26.35
CA SER A 436 6.15 13.04 27.34
C SER A 436 4.91 12.18 27.09
N TYR A 437 4.31 11.63 28.15
CA TYR A 437 3.06 10.88 28.10
C TYR A 437 1.92 11.60 28.84
N LYS A 438 2.12 12.87 29.20
CA LYS A 438 1.16 13.65 30.01
C LYS A 438 0.03 14.27 29.21
N ASP A 439 0.31 14.59 27.96
CA ASP A 439 -0.57 15.32 27.05
C ASP A 439 -0.35 14.75 25.65
N PHE A 440 -1.42 14.54 24.89
CA PHE A 440 -1.38 13.89 23.60
C PHE A 440 -0.66 14.74 22.53
N THR A 441 -0.86 16.06 22.56
CA THR A 441 -0.21 17.00 21.62
C THR A 441 1.30 17.00 21.84
N LYS A 442 1.73 17.10 23.09
CA LYS A 442 3.15 17.04 23.45
C LYS A 442 3.75 15.67 23.16
N PHE A 443 3.03 14.59 23.45
CA PHE A 443 3.42 13.24 23.06
C PHE A 443 3.67 13.14 21.56
N SER A 444 2.73 13.59 20.74
CA SER A 444 2.82 13.53 19.28
C SER A 444 4.02 14.30 18.73
N PHE A 445 4.28 15.50 19.26
CA PHE A 445 5.47 16.26 18.91
C PHE A 445 6.77 15.51 19.24
N ASP A 446 6.88 14.98 20.47
CA ASP A 446 8.07 14.24 20.90
C ASP A 446 8.23 12.93 20.12
N TYR A 447 7.12 12.26 19.81
CA TYR A 447 7.06 11.03 19.03
C TYR A 447 7.59 11.22 17.62
N PHE A 448 7.07 12.21 16.89
CA PHE A 448 7.54 12.48 15.52
C PHE A 448 8.96 13.07 15.51
N SER A 449 9.33 13.84 16.53
CA SER A 449 10.73 14.27 16.70
C SER A 449 11.67 13.06 16.85
N PHE A 450 11.24 12.02 17.56
CA PHE A 450 11.97 10.77 17.65
C PHE A 450 12.02 10.02 16.31
N VAL A 451 10.88 9.82 15.65
CA VAL A 451 10.82 9.13 14.35
C VAL A 451 11.70 9.82 13.30
N LYS A 452 11.75 11.15 13.33
CA LYS A 452 12.64 11.96 12.48
C LYS A 452 14.13 11.67 12.72
N GLU A 453 14.55 11.36 13.94
CA GLU A 453 15.97 11.15 14.26
C GLU A 453 16.43 9.70 14.06
N LEU A 454 15.53 8.80 13.67
CA LEU A 454 15.88 7.43 13.32
C LEU A 454 16.85 7.40 12.13
N LYS A 455 17.84 6.51 12.23
CA LYS A 455 18.82 6.26 11.17
C LYS A 455 18.64 4.85 10.64
N MET A 456 18.35 4.77 9.35
CA MET A 456 18.10 3.50 8.64
C MET A 456 19.32 3.06 7.82
N SER A 457 20.45 3.76 7.95
CA SER A 457 21.71 3.47 7.25
C SER A 457 22.88 3.51 8.20
#